data_AF-A0A7R9LYX5-F1
#
_entry.id   AF-A0A7R9LYX5-F1
#
_cell.length_a   1.000
_cell.length_b   1.000
_cell.length_c   1.000
_cell.angle_alpha   90.00
_cell.angle_beta   90.00
_cell.angle_gamma   90.00
#
_symmetry.space_group_name_H-M   'P 1'
#
loop_
_entity.id
_entity.type
_entity.pdbx_description
1 polymer ?
#
loop_
_entity_poly.entity_id
_entity_poly.type
_entity_poly.pdbx_seq_one_letter_code
_entity_poly.pdbx_strand_id
1 'polypeptide(L)'
;WGNNWARGVTYRKDDAVAGFFSQIGQLYVVHHIWKYENLFSRKETRESAWRKPGWDECVAYTVPLIMQMRSRWMSSNDFSPIR
;
A
#
# COMPACT_ATOMS: atom_id res chain seq x y z
N TRP A 1 -12.87 -5.99 -0.31
CA TRP A 1 -11.52 -5.39 -0.46
C TRP A 1 -10.84 -5.17 0.90
N GLY A 2 -11.38 -4.36 1.81
CA GLY A 2 -10.75 -4.04 3.11
C GLY A 2 -10.36 -5.25 3.98
N ASN A 3 -11.23 -6.25 4.11
CA ASN A 3 -10.95 -7.45 4.90
C ASN A 3 -9.78 -8.28 4.34
N ASN A 4 -9.70 -8.41 3.00
CA ASN A 4 -8.59 -9.11 2.34
C ASN A 4 -7.29 -8.31 2.48
N TRP A 5 -7.38 -6.99 2.32
CA TRP A 5 -6.24 -6.10 2.44
C TRP A 5 -5.67 -6.03 3.86
N ALA A 6 -6.52 -6.05 4.89
CA ALA A 6 -6.08 -6.07 6.29
C ALA A 6 -5.16 -7.27 6.59
N ARG A 7 -5.45 -8.43 5.99
CA ARG A 7 -4.56 -9.60 6.03
C ARG A 7 -3.28 -9.34 5.25
N GLY A 8 -3.37 -8.75 4.06
CA GLY A 8 -2.22 -8.37 3.23
C GLY A 8 -1.20 -7.45 3.90
N VAL A 9 -1.67 -6.48 4.69
CA VAL A 9 -0.82 -5.49 5.38
C VAL A 9 0.11 -6.16 6.40
N THR A 10 -0.28 -7.29 7.00
CA THR A 10 0.59 -7.97 7.98
C THR A 10 1.90 -8.45 7.34
N TYR A 11 1.88 -8.77 6.05
CA TYR A 11 3.08 -9.18 5.29
C TYR A 11 3.96 -8.00 4.87
N ARG A 12 3.48 -6.76 4.98
CA ARG A 12 4.17 -5.53 4.53
C ARG A 12 4.19 -4.43 5.58
N LYS A 13 4.13 -4.79 6.86
CA LYS A 13 4.00 -3.82 7.96
C LYS A 13 5.19 -2.87 8.07
N ASP A 14 6.39 -3.33 7.72
CA ASP A 14 7.65 -2.59 7.93
C ASP A 14 7.69 -1.24 7.18
N ASP A 15 7.14 -1.19 5.96
CA ASP A 15 7.13 0.02 5.12
C ASP A 15 5.79 0.78 5.18
N ALA A 16 4.84 0.29 5.97
CA ALA A 16 3.49 0.81 6.01
C ALA A 16 3.43 2.11 6.82
N VAL A 17 3.03 3.21 6.19
CA VAL A 17 2.78 4.48 6.89
C VAL A 17 1.31 4.56 7.29
N ALA A 18 0.40 4.30 6.36
CA ALA A 18 -1.02 4.37 6.62
C ALA A 18 -1.87 3.57 5.63
N GLY A 19 -3.05 3.17 6.09
CA GLY A 19 -4.12 2.62 5.27
C GLY A 19 -5.45 3.25 5.68
N PHE A 20 -6.15 3.86 4.72
CA PHE A 20 -7.40 4.58 4.95
C PHE A 20 -8.48 4.18 3.96
N PHE A 21 -9.73 4.36 4.36
CA PHE A 21 -10.90 4.23 3.50
C PHE A 21 -11.67 5.56 3.48
N SER A 22 -12.12 5.99 2.30
CA SER A 22 -12.92 7.21 2.19
C SER A 22 -14.30 7.02 2.83
N GLN A 23 -14.60 7.81 3.87
CA GLN A 23 -15.95 7.89 4.46
C GLN A 23 -16.78 9.07 3.93
N ILE A 24 -16.12 10.12 3.42
CA ILE A 24 -16.75 11.32 2.85
C ILE A 24 -16.00 11.69 1.56
N GLY A 25 -16.72 12.16 0.52
CA GLY A 25 -16.16 12.47 -0.80
C GLY A 25 -16.33 11.32 -1.79
N GLN A 26 -15.29 11.01 -2.59
CA GLN A 26 -15.33 9.84 -3.48
C GLN A 26 -15.27 8.55 -2.66
N LEU A 27 -16.38 7.83 -2.64
CA LEU A 27 -16.55 6.59 -1.87
C LEU A 27 -15.92 5.39 -2.58
N TYR A 28 -15.76 4.29 -1.82
CA TYR A 28 -15.13 3.04 -2.29
C TYR A 28 -13.67 3.22 -2.74
N VAL A 29 -13.01 4.26 -2.23
CA VAL A 29 -11.59 4.51 -2.46
C VAL A 29 -10.80 4.08 -1.23
N VAL A 30 -9.70 3.37 -1.48
CA VAL A 30 -8.72 3.02 -0.47
C VAL A 30 -7.43 3.76 -0.75
N HIS A 31 -6.84 4.32 0.30
CA HIS A 31 -5.56 5.02 0.24
C HIS A 31 -4.56 4.26 1.09
N HIS A 32 -3.40 3.93 0.51
CA HIS A 32 -2.31 3.30 1.26
C HIS A 32 -1.05 4.10 0.99
N ILE A 33 -0.36 4.48 2.06
CA ILE A 33 0.86 5.27 2.04
C ILE A 33 1.99 4.36 2.50
N TRP A 34 3.06 4.36 1.72
CA TRP A 34 4.26 3.56 1.96
C TRP A 34 5.47 4.47 1.99
N LYS A 35 6.39 4.19 2.89
CA LYS A 35 7.69 4.85 2.94
C LYS A 35 8.73 3.98 2.23
N TYR A 36 9.60 4.62 1.47
CA TYR A 36 10.79 4.00 0.91
C TYR A 36 11.93 5.01 1.00
N GLU A 37 13.17 4.53 1.16
CA GLU A 37 14.35 5.39 1.17
C GLU A 37 14.61 5.99 -0.22
N ASN A 38 14.39 5.22 -1.28
CA ASN A 38 14.56 5.63 -2.66
C ASN A 38 13.78 4.71 -3.61
N LEU A 39 13.82 5.00 -4.92
CA LEU A 39 13.08 4.21 -5.91
C LEU A 39 13.67 2.80 -6.15
N PHE A 40 14.96 2.63 -5.87
CA PHE A 40 15.63 1.33 -6.01
C PHE A 40 15.19 0.38 -4.89
N SER A 41 15.29 0.81 -3.63
CA SER A 41 14.76 0.08 -2.46
C SER A 41 13.26 -0.20 -2.62
N ARG A 42 12.47 0.75 -3.14
CA ARG A 42 11.07 0.49 -3.49
C ARG A 42 10.89 -0.69 -4.44
N LYS A 43 11.73 -0.81 -5.47
CA LYS A 43 11.68 -1.93 -6.42
C LYS A 43 11.98 -3.24 -5.69
N GLU A 44 13.10 -3.30 -4.99
CA GLU A 44 13.54 -4.50 -4.28
C GLU A 44 12.52 -4.96 -3.23
N THR A 45 12.00 -4.04 -2.41
CA THR A 45 10.97 -4.34 -1.41
C THR A 45 9.67 -4.84 -2.03
N ARG A 46 9.28 -4.30 -3.20
CA ARG A 46 8.08 -4.80 -3.89
C ARG A 46 8.30 -6.17 -4.51
N GLU A 47 9.49 -6.46 -5.01
CA GLU A 47 9.85 -7.78 -5.54
C GLU A 47 9.98 -8.82 -4.42
N SER A 48 10.58 -8.45 -3.29
CA SER A 48 10.70 -9.33 -2.12
C SER A 48 9.35 -9.64 -1.49
N ALA A 49 8.40 -8.71 -1.51
CA ALA A 49 7.03 -8.95 -1.04
C ALA A 49 6.33 -10.10 -1.78
N TRP A 50 6.60 -10.29 -3.08
CA TRP A 50 6.06 -11.43 -3.85
C TRP A 50 6.60 -12.78 -3.40
N ARG A 51 7.73 -12.81 -2.68
CA ARG A 51 8.30 -14.04 -2.12
C ARG A 51 7.69 -14.39 -0.76
N LYS A 52 6.91 -13.49 -0.14
CA LYS A 52 6.28 -13.73 1.16
C LYS A 52 5.00 -14.58 0.97
N PRO A 53 4.91 -15.77 1.58
CA PRO A 53 3.73 -16.62 1.47
C PRO A 53 2.45 -15.90 1.93
N GLY A 54 1.38 -15.94 1.12
CA GLY A 54 0.09 -15.32 1.41
C GLY A 54 -0.07 -13.90 0.85
N TRP A 55 1.01 -13.26 0.39
CA TRP A 55 0.90 -12.00 -0.34
C TRP A 55 0.23 -12.18 -1.71
N ASP A 56 0.56 -13.26 -2.40
CA ASP A 56 -0.04 -13.69 -3.67
C ASP A 56 -1.56 -13.90 -3.55
N GLU A 57 -2.00 -14.59 -2.49
CA GLU A 57 -3.42 -14.81 -2.20
C GLU A 57 -4.15 -13.47 -1.93
N CYS A 58 -3.54 -12.58 -1.15
CA CYS A 58 -4.08 -11.25 -0.90
C CYS A 58 -4.28 -10.46 -2.22
N VAL A 59 -3.28 -10.49 -3.10
CA VAL A 59 -3.36 -9.83 -4.41
C VAL A 59 -4.46 -10.45 -5.26
N ALA A 60 -4.56 -11.78 -5.32
CA ALA A 60 -5.58 -12.50 -6.08
C ALA A 60 -7.01 -12.12 -5.65
N TYR A 61 -7.27 -11.94 -4.35
CA TYR A 61 -8.60 -11.55 -3.86
C TYR A 61 -8.89 -10.05 -3.88
N THR A 62 -7.88 -9.20 -4.02
CA THR A 62 -8.06 -7.74 -4.01
C THR A 62 -8.11 -7.14 -5.41
N VAL A 63 -7.28 -7.61 -6.34
CA VAL A 63 -7.19 -7.06 -7.71
C VAL A 63 -8.51 -7.09 -8.48
N PRO A 64 -9.30 -8.19 -8.48
CA PRO A 64 -10.58 -8.22 -9.20
C PRO A 64 -11.62 -7.21 -8.70
N LEU A 65 -11.44 -6.70 -7.47
CA LEU A 65 -12.35 -5.74 -6.86
C LEU A 65 -11.95 -4.28 -7.15
N ILE A 66 -10.89 -4.04 -7.93
CA ILE A 66 -10.35 -2.71 -8.23
C ILE A 66 -10.84 -2.27 -9.60
N MET A 67 -11.60 -1.18 -9.66
CA MET A 67 -12.01 -0.56 -10.92
C MET A 67 -10.94 0.36 -11.51
N GLN A 68 -10.25 1.11 -10.65
CA GLN A 68 -9.18 2.02 -11.04
C GLN A 68 -8.11 2.06 -9.95
N MET A 69 -6.84 2.10 -10.35
CA MET A 69 -5.70 2.31 -9.45
C MET A 69 -4.88 3.50 -9.93
N ARG A 70 -4.46 4.36 -8.99
CA ARG A 70 -3.51 5.44 -9.26
C ARG A 70 -2.43 5.43 -8.18
N SER A 71 -1.21 5.78 -8.56
CA SER A 71 -0.10 5.95 -7.63
C SER A 71 0.61 7.27 -7.91
N ARG A 72 1.12 7.91 -6.86
CA ARG A 72 1.89 9.15 -6.94
C ARG A 72 3.08 9.06 -6.02
N TRP A 73 4.13 9.79 -6.35
CA TRP A 73 5.30 9.92 -5.49
C TRP A 73 5.23 11.27 -4.78
N MET A 74 5.68 11.26 -3.53
CA MET A 74 5.69 12.44 -2.69
C MET A 74 7.06 12.51 -2.00
N SER A 75 7.63 13.69 -1.96
CA SER A 75 8.76 14.02 -1.08
C SER A 75 8.21 14.70 0.17
N SER A 76 8.70 14.32 1.35
CA SER A 76 8.38 15.02 2.58
C SER A 76 9.00 16.41 2.58
N ASN A 77 8.23 17.43 2.97
CA ASN A 77 8.78 18.76 3.24
C ASN A 77 9.57 18.75 4.56
N ASP A 78 10.44 19.73 4.77
CA ASP A 78 11.32 19.80 5.94
C ASP A 78 10.58 19.86 7.28
N PHE A 79 9.37 20.43 7.29
CA PHE A 79 8.50 20.52 8.46
C PHE A 79 7.57 19.31 8.65
N SER A 80 7.61 18.32 7.75
CA SER A 80 6.80 17.12 7.87
C SER A 80 7.27 16.28 9.07
N PRO A 81 6.36 15.89 9.99
CA PRO A 81 6.71 14.97 11.08
C PRO A 81 6.97 13.55 10.54
N ILE A 82 6.43 13.23 9.36
CA ILE A 82 6.70 11.98 8.65
C ILE A 82 7.90 12.24 7.74
N ARG A 83 9.04 11.64 8.11
CA ARG A 83 10.28 11.58 7.33
C ARG A 83 10.47 10.17 6.80
#